data_AF-A0AAI8Y8N5-F1
#
_entry.id   AF-A0AAI8Y8N5-F1
#
_cell.length_a   1.000
_cell.length_b   1.000
_cell.length_c   1.000
_cell.angle_alpha   90.00
_cell.angle_beta   90.00
_cell.angle_gamma   90.00
#
_symmetry.space_group_name_H-M   'P 1'
#
loop_
_entity.id
_entity.type
_entity.pdbx_description
1 polymer ?
#
loop_
_entity_poly.entity_id
_entity_poly.type
_entity_poly.pdbx_seq_one_letter_code
_entity_poly.pdbx_strand_id
1 'polypeptide(L)'
;MDEETATTLPSEYLVPAVDTDDIVDGRLCTPRRFAIRTAPGVTPCDRVIEHLQRHMYRMAARGRRGTFWLPPETFHRMDLSRETLLVPRIATSPKAVRVPPGILPINHNLSIVCGEPGVLDRVEAALRSPLAAQWVRDYAPRLEGGYFSLTTTLLRKMPIDAPFA
;
A
#
# COMPACT_ATOMS: atom_id res chain seq x y z
N MET A 1 9.13 -10.55 1.69
CA MET A 1 9.50 -11.97 1.60
C MET A 1 8.25 -12.83 1.67
N ASP A 2 8.34 -14.11 1.32
CA ASP A 2 7.26 -15.09 1.50
C ASP A 2 7.10 -15.50 2.97
N GLU A 3 6.04 -16.27 3.23
CA GLU A 3 5.68 -16.78 4.55
C GLU A 3 6.74 -17.73 5.13
N GLU A 4 7.31 -18.63 4.33
CA GLU A 4 8.34 -19.57 4.78
C GLU A 4 9.56 -18.81 5.33
N THR A 5 10.08 -17.86 4.56
CA THR A 5 11.21 -17.02 4.98
C THR A 5 10.86 -16.20 6.22
N ALA A 6 9.63 -15.71 6.33
CA ALA A 6 9.18 -14.90 7.46
C ALA A 6 9.27 -15.68 8.78
N THR A 7 9.00 -16.99 8.80
CA THR A 7 9.10 -17.82 10.02
C THR A 7 10.50 -17.87 10.63
N THR A 8 11.54 -17.56 9.86
CA THR A 8 12.94 -17.55 10.32
C THR A 8 13.33 -16.27 11.05
N LEU A 9 12.48 -15.24 11.01
CA LEU A 9 12.73 -13.91 11.58
C LEU A 9 11.85 -13.63 12.79
N PRO A 10 12.28 -12.76 13.72
CA PRO A 10 11.47 -12.42 14.88
C PRO A 10 10.20 -11.65 14.47
N SER A 11 9.04 -12.14 14.90
CA SER A 11 7.72 -11.67 14.47
C SER A 11 7.46 -10.19 14.76
N GLU A 12 8.11 -9.61 15.77
CA GLU A 12 7.98 -8.19 16.13
C GLU A 12 8.48 -7.22 15.04
N TYR A 13 9.33 -7.70 14.14
CA TYR A 13 9.79 -6.92 12.97
C TYR A 13 8.96 -7.20 11.72
N LEU A 14 8.00 -8.12 11.78
CA LEU A 14 7.27 -8.60 10.61
C LEU A 14 5.88 -8.01 10.56
N VAL A 15 5.50 -7.56 9.37
CA VAL A 15 4.14 -7.10 9.09
C VAL A 15 3.64 -7.80 7.83
N PRO A 16 2.44 -8.39 7.84
CA PRO A 16 1.80 -8.85 6.62
C PRO A 16 1.74 -7.72 5.60
N ALA A 17 2.04 -8.02 4.35
CA ALA A 17 2.13 -7.03 3.28
C ALA A 17 1.28 -7.46 2.09
N VAL A 18 0.60 -6.48 1.48
CA VAL A 18 -0.26 -6.69 0.31
C VAL A 18 0.12 -5.77 -0.84
N ASP A 19 0.02 -6.30 -2.05
CA ASP A 19 0.16 -5.58 -3.31
C ASP A 19 -1.06 -5.80 -4.20
N THR A 20 -1.05 -5.24 -5.42
CA THR A 20 -2.12 -5.40 -6.41
C THR A 20 -2.39 -6.85 -6.76
N ASP A 21 -1.37 -7.70 -6.75
CA ASP A 21 -1.50 -9.13 -7.03
C ASP A 21 -2.32 -9.88 -5.97
N ASP A 22 -2.45 -9.29 -4.77
CA ASP A 22 -3.25 -9.83 -3.67
C ASP A 22 -4.72 -9.37 -3.76
N ILE A 23 -5.11 -8.67 -4.84
CA ILE A 23 -6.48 -8.24 -5.11
C ILE A 23 -7.06 -9.08 -6.24
N VAL A 24 -8.11 -9.85 -5.94
CA VAL A 24 -8.84 -10.68 -6.91
C VAL A 24 -10.30 -10.26 -6.91
N ASP A 25 -10.84 -9.95 -8.09
CA ASP A 25 -12.22 -9.50 -8.28
C ASP A 25 -12.64 -8.35 -7.35
N GLY A 26 -11.72 -7.42 -7.09
CA GLY A 26 -11.94 -6.26 -6.22
C GLY A 26 -12.01 -6.61 -4.73
N ARG A 27 -11.49 -7.77 -4.32
CA ARG A 27 -11.38 -8.20 -2.93
C ARG A 27 -9.94 -8.50 -2.57
N LEU A 28 -9.55 -8.08 -1.37
CA LEU A 28 -8.24 -8.41 -0.82
C LEU A 28 -8.24 -9.88 -0.38
N CYS A 29 -7.29 -10.66 -0.90
CA CYS A 29 -7.03 -12.02 -0.46
C CYS A 29 -6.14 -12.04 0.80
N THR A 30 -6.02 -13.20 1.43
CA THR A 30 -5.09 -13.39 2.56
C THR A 30 -3.66 -13.03 2.13
N PRO A 31 -2.97 -12.13 2.84
CA PRO A 31 -1.59 -11.76 2.53
C PRO A 31 -0.68 -12.99 2.59
N ARG A 32 0.13 -13.20 1.55
CA ARG A 32 1.14 -14.28 1.49
C ARG A 32 2.57 -13.77 1.68
N ARG A 33 2.71 -12.46 1.89
CA ARG A 33 4.00 -11.77 1.95
C ARG A 33 4.12 -11.02 3.25
N PHE A 34 5.35 -10.88 3.70
CA PHE A 34 5.70 -10.12 4.88
C PHE A 34 6.77 -9.08 4.53
N ALA A 35 6.63 -7.90 5.11
CA ALA A 35 7.64 -6.85 5.09
C ALA A 35 8.35 -6.78 6.44
N ILE A 36 9.62 -6.41 6.40
CA ILE A 36 10.38 -6.07 7.61
C ILE A 36 10.11 -4.60 7.91
N ARG A 37 9.54 -4.32 9.09
CA ARG A 37 9.25 -2.96 9.56
C ARG A 37 10.27 -2.55 10.63
N THR A 38 11.25 -1.75 10.23
CA THR A 38 12.24 -1.13 11.12
C THR A 38 11.88 0.34 11.42
N ALA A 39 12.53 0.93 12.44
CA ALA A 39 12.31 2.32 12.84
C ALA A 39 13.62 3.14 12.77
N PRO A 40 13.57 4.44 12.40
CA PRO A 40 14.72 5.31 12.48
C PRO A 40 15.28 5.40 13.90
N GLY A 41 16.61 5.43 14.04
CA GLY A 41 17.27 5.53 15.35
C GLY A 41 17.26 4.24 16.18
N VAL A 42 16.62 3.17 15.69
CA VAL A 42 16.61 1.86 16.36
C VAL A 42 17.29 0.85 15.45
N THR A 43 18.41 0.30 15.92
CA THR A 43 19.07 -0.82 15.26
C THR A 43 18.24 -2.09 15.50
N PRO A 44 17.83 -2.82 14.45
CA PRO A 44 17.09 -4.07 14.61
C PRO A 44 18.01 -5.18 15.13
N CYS A 45 17.44 -6.29 15.56
CA CYS A 45 18.22 -7.42 16.05
C CYS A 45 19.12 -8.04 14.96
N ASP A 46 20.16 -8.76 15.39
CA ASP A 46 21.19 -9.32 14.50
C ASP A 46 20.61 -10.21 13.40
N ARG A 47 19.57 -11.01 13.70
CA ARG A 47 18.90 -11.86 12.69
C ARG A 47 18.31 -11.06 11.53
N VAL A 48 17.69 -9.91 11.84
CA VAL A 48 17.15 -9.02 10.81
C VAL A 48 18.28 -8.35 10.02
N ILE A 49 19.34 -7.92 10.71
CA ILE A 49 20.53 -7.33 10.06
C ILE A 49 21.16 -8.33 9.08
N GLU A 50 21.44 -9.56 9.53
CA GLU A 50 22.02 -10.62 8.71
C GLU A 50 21.15 -10.94 7.50
N HIS A 51 19.83 -11.04 7.70
CA HIS A 51 18.88 -11.25 6.61
C HIS A 51 18.96 -10.12 5.57
N LEU A 52 18.94 -8.87 6.00
CA LEU A 52 19.02 -7.71 5.11
C LEU A 52 20.35 -7.69 4.36
N GLN A 53 21.48 -7.92 5.05
CA GLN A 53 22.82 -8.01 4.46
C GLN A 53 22.88 -9.08 3.38
N ARG A 54 22.38 -10.29 3.66
CA ARG A 54 22.34 -11.41 2.70
C ARG A 54 21.53 -11.06 1.44
N HIS A 55 20.51 -10.21 1.57
CA HIS A 55 19.62 -9.83 0.47
C HIS A 55 19.90 -8.44 -0.12
N MET A 56 20.97 -7.75 0.30
CA MET A 56 21.33 -6.40 -0.18
C MET A 56 21.45 -6.30 -1.70
N TYR A 57 21.84 -7.40 -2.35
CA TYR A 57 21.95 -7.46 -3.81
C TYR A 57 20.60 -7.23 -4.51
N ARG A 58 19.47 -7.52 -3.85
CA ARG A 58 18.10 -7.28 -4.36
C ARG A 58 17.63 -5.84 -4.15
N MET A 59 18.25 -5.08 -3.25
CA MET A 59 17.86 -3.70 -2.98
C MET A 59 18.33 -2.78 -4.10
N ALA A 60 17.45 -1.87 -4.52
CA ALA A 60 17.79 -0.79 -5.44
C ALA A 60 18.90 0.09 -4.85
N ALA A 61 19.74 0.69 -5.70
CA ALA A 61 20.88 1.52 -5.26
C ALA A 61 20.47 2.64 -4.28
N ARG A 62 19.25 3.20 -4.42
CA ARG A 62 18.69 4.18 -3.48
C ARG A 62 18.45 3.61 -2.08
N GLY A 63 18.01 2.35 -1.99
CA GLY A 63 17.83 1.65 -0.71
C GLY A 63 19.16 1.27 -0.04
N ARG A 64 20.30 1.41 -0.73
CA ARG A 64 21.63 1.22 -0.17
C ARG A 64 22.25 2.52 0.38
N ARG A 65 21.59 3.67 0.18
CA ARG A 65 22.09 4.98 0.65
C ARG A 65 21.55 5.25 2.07
N GLY A 66 22.46 5.55 3.00
CA GLY A 66 22.12 5.81 4.41
C GLY A 66 22.17 4.54 5.26
N THR A 67 21.41 4.52 6.35
CA THR A 67 21.26 3.35 7.22
C THR A 67 20.59 2.22 6.44
N PHE A 68 21.36 1.19 6.04
CA PHE A 68 20.93 0.18 5.07
C PHE A 68 19.72 -0.67 5.50
N TRP A 69 19.41 -0.70 6.81
CA TRP A 69 18.22 -1.38 7.33
C TRP A 69 16.96 -0.52 7.37
N LEU A 70 17.03 0.71 6.88
CA LEU A 70 15.86 1.57 6.69
C LEU A 70 15.42 1.54 5.23
N PRO A 71 14.13 1.26 4.96
CA PRO A 71 13.61 1.44 3.61
C PRO A 71 13.71 2.93 3.20
N PRO A 72 13.92 3.24 1.91
CA PRO A 72 13.89 4.61 1.43
C PRO A 72 12.51 5.26 1.59
N GLU A 73 11.45 4.45 1.67
CA GLU A 73 10.09 4.87 1.98
C GLU A 73 9.85 5.01 3.50
N THR A 74 8.93 5.89 3.88
CA THR A 74 8.60 6.16 5.30
C THR A 74 7.56 5.21 5.87
N PHE A 75 7.62 3.92 5.54
CA PHE A 75 6.65 2.91 5.99
C PHE A 75 6.48 2.84 7.51
N HIS A 76 7.54 3.14 8.26
CA HIS A 76 7.49 3.22 9.72
C HIS A 76 6.45 4.24 10.24
N ARG A 77 6.12 5.27 9.45
CA ARG A 77 5.12 6.30 9.79
C ARG A 77 3.69 5.92 9.46
N MET A 78 3.45 4.83 8.74
CA MET A 78 2.09 4.40 8.41
C MET A 78 1.39 3.89 9.67
N ASP A 79 0.23 4.48 9.99
CA ASP A 79 -0.63 3.99 11.04
C ASP A 79 -1.38 2.74 10.54
N LEU A 80 -0.93 1.57 11.01
CA LEU A 80 -1.55 0.29 10.69
C LEU A 80 -2.53 -0.16 11.78
N SER A 81 -2.80 0.66 12.80
CA SER A 81 -3.74 0.29 13.87
C SER A 81 -5.21 0.34 13.44
N ARG A 82 -5.47 0.90 12.26
CA ARG A 82 -6.82 1.13 11.72
C ARG A 82 -6.95 0.58 10.30
N GLU A 83 -8.19 0.37 9.90
CA GLU A 83 -8.53 0.01 8.54
C GLU A 83 -8.18 1.16 7.58
N THR A 84 -7.79 0.81 6.35
CA THR A 84 -7.51 1.77 5.28
C THR A 84 -8.15 1.35 3.96
N LEU A 85 -8.20 2.26 3.00
CA LEU A 85 -8.56 1.93 1.61
C LEU A 85 -7.30 1.89 0.75
N LEU A 86 -7.19 0.88 -0.10
CA LEU A 86 -6.12 0.73 -1.07
C LEU A 86 -6.67 0.92 -2.47
N VAL A 87 -6.12 1.87 -3.21
CA VAL A 87 -6.39 2.07 -4.63
C VAL A 87 -5.14 1.64 -5.43
N PRO A 88 -5.24 0.61 -6.29
CA PRO A 88 -4.16 0.22 -7.17
C PRO A 88 -3.74 1.39 -8.06
N ARG A 89 -2.43 1.63 -8.18
CA ARG A 89 -1.94 2.73 -9.02
C ARG A 89 -2.14 2.48 -10.51
N ILE A 90 -2.05 1.23 -10.94
CA ILE A 90 -2.34 0.82 -12.31
C ILE A 90 -3.62 0.01 -12.26
N ALA A 91 -4.71 0.58 -12.76
CA ALA A 91 -6.04 -0.02 -12.66
C ALA A 91 -6.94 0.36 -13.83
N THR A 92 -7.93 -0.47 -14.13
CA THR A 92 -9.00 -0.18 -15.09
C THR A 92 -10.10 0.72 -14.49
N SER A 93 -10.12 0.89 -13.17
CA SER A 93 -11.09 1.72 -12.45
C SER A 93 -10.50 2.25 -11.13
N PRO A 94 -11.03 3.34 -10.55
CA PRO A 94 -10.57 3.88 -9.27
C PRO A 94 -11.08 3.12 -8.05
N LYS A 95 -11.70 1.95 -8.22
CA LYS A 95 -12.28 1.18 -7.12
C LYS A 95 -11.22 0.83 -6.08
N ALA A 96 -11.48 1.21 -4.84
CA ALA A 96 -10.64 0.85 -3.71
C ALA A 96 -11.02 -0.55 -3.16
N VAL A 97 -10.07 -1.15 -2.45
CA VAL A 97 -10.30 -2.31 -1.58
C VAL A 97 -10.03 -1.94 -0.13
N ARG A 98 -10.77 -2.56 0.79
CA ARG A 98 -10.54 -2.43 2.24
C ARG A 98 -9.31 -3.22 2.64
N VAL A 99 -8.44 -2.60 3.42
CA VAL A 99 -7.27 -3.24 4.03
C VAL A 99 -7.45 -3.25 5.54
N PRO A 100 -7.59 -4.43 6.16
CA PRO A 100 -7.70 -4.56 7.61
C PRO A 100 -6.52 -3.96 8.39
N PRO A 101 -6.72 -3.61 9.67
CA PRO A 101 -5.63 -3.25 10.56
C PRO A 101 -4.50 -4.29 10.57
N GLY A 102 -3.26 -3.82 10.75
CA GLY A 102 -2.06 -4.65 10.86
C GLY A 102 -1.44 -5.08 9.54
N ILE A 103 -2.03 -4.71 8.40
CA ILE A 103 -1.54 -5.08 7.06
C ILE A 103 -0.92 -3.86 6.39
N LEU A 104 0.28 -4.00 5.84
CA LEU A 104 1.02 -2.97 5.13
C LEU A 104 0.75 -3.05 3.62
N PRO A 105 0.09 -2.05 3.01
CA PRO A 105 0.09 -1.93 1.56
C PRO A 105 1.48 -1.52 1.08
N ILE A 106 2.04 -2.29 0.16
CA ILE A 106 3.37 -2.04 -0.39
C ILE A 106 3.30 -1.56 -1.84
N ASN A 107 4.46 -1.21 -2.39
CA ASN A 107 4.66 -0.70 -3.74
C ASN A 107 3.94 0.64 -4.00
N HIS A 108 3.75 0.99 -5.27
CA HIS A 108 3.25 2.32 -5.65
C HIS A 108 1.75 2.50 -5.47
N ASN A 109 1.09 1.61 -4.74
CA ASN A 109 -0.34 1.70 -4.48
C ASN A 109 -0.68 2.92 -3.62
N LEU A 110 -1.88 3.45 -3.80
CA LEU A 110 -2.36 4.61 -3.09
C LEU A 110 -3.13 4.15 -1.87
N SER A 111 -2.58 4.41 -0.68
CA SER A 111 -3.28 4.16 0.59
C SER A 111 -4.02 5.42 1.03
N ILE A 112 -5.32 5.31 1.23
CA ILE A 112 -6.16 6.35 1.82
C ILE A 112 -6.38 5.98 3.28
N VAL A 113 -5.76 6.76 4.16
CA VAL A 113 -5.90 6.65 5.60
C VAL A 113 -6.90 7.70 6.06
N CYS A 114 -7.97 7.29 6.72
CA CYS A 114 -8.93 8.21 7.33
C CYS A 114 -9.02 7.99 8.84
N GLY A 115 -9.28 9.09 9.56
CA GLY A 115 -9.41 9.10 11.01
C GLY A 115 -10.64 8.36 11.52
N GLU A 116 -11.72 8.35 10.73
CA GLU A 116 -13.06 7.93 11.13
C GLU A 116 -13.65 6.89 10.15
N PRO A 117 -14.26 5.79 10.63
CA PRO A 117 -14.83 4.74 9.78
C PRO A 117 -15.85 5.25 8.74
N GLY A 118 -16.76 6.15 9.14
CA GLY A 118 -17.77 6.71 8.23
C GLY A 118 -17.20 7.57 7.10
N VAL A 119 -15.97 8.06 7.23
CA VAL A 119 -15.27 8.73 6.13
C VAL A 119 -14.76 7.71 5.10
N LEU A 120 -14.25 6.56 5.55
CA LEU A 120 -13.82 5.49 4.64
C LEU A 120 -15.01 4.98 3.81
N ASP A 121 -16.18 4.77 4.43
CA ASP A 121 -17.39 4.34 3.73
C ASP A 121 -17.78 5.31 2.61
N ARG A 122 -17.74 6.62 2.88
CA ARG A 122 -18.05 7.66 1.89
C ARG A 122 -17.02 7.72 0.78
N VAL A 123 -15.73 7.64 1.10
CA VAL A 123 -14.66 7.65 0.10
C VAL A 123 -14.75 6.41 -0.79
N GLU A 124 -15.00 5.24 -0.22
CA GLU A 124 -15.18 4.01 -0.97
C GLU A 124 -16.39 4.09 -1.91
N ALA A 125 -17.53 4.59 -1.42
CA ALA A 125 -18.73 4.79 -2.22
C ALA A 125 -18.47 5.77 -3.39
N ALA A 126 -17.78 6.88 -3.12
CA ALA A 126 -17.42 7.86 -4.14
C ALA A 126 -16.50 7.26 -5.21
N LEU A 127 -15.48 6.50 -4.82
CA LEU A 127 -14.57 5.80 -5.74
C LEU A 127 -15.27 4.72 -6.57
N ARG A 128 -16.38 4.16 -6.08
CA ARG A 128 -17.20 3.19 -6.81
C ARG A 128 -18.21 3.85 -7.77
N SER A 129 -18.41 5.16 -7.68
CA SER A 129 -19.43 5.87 -8.45
C SER A 129 -19.15 5.87 -9.96
N PRO A 130 -20.20 5.97 -10.80
CA PRO A 130 -20.04 6.20 -12.24
C PRO A 130 -19.26 7.48 -12.54
N LEU A 131 -19.42 8.52 -11.71
CA LEU A 131 -18.70 9.79 -11.82
C LEU A 131 -17.19 9.59 -11.65
N ALA A 132 -16.75 8.81 -10.66
CA ALA A 132 -15.34 8.48 -10.49
C ALA A 132 -14.77 7.70 -11.69
N ALA A 133 -15.54 6.75 -12.21
CA ALA A 133 -15.15 6.01 -13.40
C ALA A 133 -15.01 6.92 -14.64
N GLN A 134 -15.92 7.90 -14.79
CA GLN A 134 -15.84 8.91 -15.84
C GLN A 134 -14.63 9.83 -15.65
N TRP A 135 -14.42 10.35 -14.44
CA TRP A 135 -13.27 11.19 -14.11
C TRP A 135 -11.94 10.52 -14.48
N VAL A 136 -11.77 9.23 -14.16
CA VAL A 136 -10.57 8.49 -14.54
C VAL A 136 -10.42 8.38 -16.06
N ARG A 137 -11.50 8.09 -16.80
CA ARG A 137 -11.44 8.00 -18.27
C ARG A 137 -11.06 9.32 -18.94
N ASP A 138 -11.50 10.44 -18.35
CA ASP A 138 -11.34 11.78 -18.90
C ASP A 138 -9.98 12.39 -18.55
N TYR A 139 -9.44 12.12 -17.36
CA TYR A 139 -8.27 12.83 -16.83
C TYR A 139 -7.05 11.95 -16.48
N ALA A 140 -7.20 10.63 -16.36
CA ALA A 140 -6.06 9.77 -16.02
C ALA A 140 -5.20 9.45 -17.28
N PRO A 141 -3.87 9.43 -17.16
CA PRO A 141 -3.01 8.89 -18.21
C PRO A 141 -3.38 7.44 -18.54
N ARG A 142 -3.55 7.15 -19.83
CA ARG A 142 -3.87 5.81 -20.34
C ARG A 142 -2.62 4.95 -20.46
N LEU A 143 -2.77 3.68 -20.19
CA LEU A 143 -1.77 2.62 -20.35
C LEU A 143 -2.33 1.54 -21.29
N GLU A 144 -1.51 0.57 -21.66
CA GLU A 144 -1.92 -0.55 -22.50
C GLU A 144 -3.02 -1.39 -21.85
N GLY A 145 -3.82 -2.10 -22.66
CA GLY A 145 -4.84 -3.02 -22.18
C GLY A 145 -6.02 -2.37 -21.46
N GLY A 146 -6.24 -1.05 -21.61
CA GLY A 146 -7.34 -0.33 -20.96
C GLY A 146 -7.07 0.07 -19.51
N TYR A 147 -5.83 -0.01 -19.06
CA TYR A 147 -5.40 0.45 -17.74
C TYR A 147 -5.17 1.96 -17.71
N PHE A 148 -5.25 2.52 -16.51
CA PHE A 148 -4.96 3.93 -16.22
C PHE A 148 -3.89 4.04 -15.14
N SER A 149 -3.11 5.12 -15.19
CA SER A 149 -2.18 5.51 -14.12
C SER A 149 -2.87 6.44 -13.13
N LEU A 150 -3.32 5.88 -12.01
CA LEU A 150 -3.97 6.62 -10.93
C LEU A 150 -2.92 7.24 -10.01
N THR A 151 -3.05 8.54 -9.74
CA THR A 151 -2.13 9.27 -8.86
C THR A 151 -2.88 9.93 -7.71
N THR A 152 -2.17 10.22 -6.61
CA THR A 152 -2.73 10.98 -5.50
C THR A 152 -3.29 12.33 -5.96
N THR A 153 -2.58 13.02 -6.85
CA THR A 153 -3.00 14.31 -7.42
C THR A 153 -4.31 14.18 -8.21
N LEU A 154 -4.47 13.12 -9.00
CA LEU A 154 -5.69 12.85 -9.76
C LEU A 154 -6.87 12.61 -8.81
N LEU A 155 -6.69 11.72 -7.82
CA LEU A 155 -7.77 11.36 -6.89
C LEU A 155 -8.18 12.52 -6.00
N ARG A 156 -7.25 13.38 -5.58
CA ARG A 156 -7.55 14.59 -4.79
C ARG A 156 -8.39 15.62 -5.54
N LYS A 157 -8.37 15.61 -6.87
CA LYS A 157 -9.17 16.51 -7.71
C LYS A 157 -10.49 15.89 -8.16
N MET A 158 -10.70 14.60 -7.89
CA MET A 158 -11.90 13.90 -8.29
C MET A 158 -13.11 14.49 -7.57
N PRO A 159 -14.19 14.83 -8.27
CA PRO A 159 -15.42 15.26 -7.63
C PRO A 159 -16.00 14.10 -6.81
N ILE A 160 -16.36 14.37 -5.56
CA ILE A 160 -16.99 13.42 -4.66
C ILE A 160 -18.47 13.78 -4.60
N ASP A 161 -19.31 12.91 -5.14
CA ASP A 161 -20.77 13.05 -5.09
C ASP A 161 -21.30 12.46 -3.76
N ALA A 162 -20.78 12.96 -2.65
CA ALA A 162 -21.20 12.57 -1.31
C ALA A 162 -21.46 13.84 -0.50
N PRO A 163 -22.68 14.05 0.04
CA PRO A 163 -22.94 15.19 0.89
C PRO A 163 -22.01 15.15 2.11
N PHE A 164 -21.23 16.22 2.29
CA PHE A 164 -20.63 16.54 3.59
C PHE A 164 -21.76 17.11 4.43
N ALA A 165 -22.39 16.25 5.25
CA ALA A 165 -23.19 16.71 6.38
C ALA A 165 -22.28 17.28 7.46
#